data_AF-A0AAJ2APB0-F1
#
_entry.id   AF-A0AAJ2APB0-F1
#
_cell.length_a   1.000
_cell.length_b   1.000
_cell.length_c   1.000
_cell.angle_alpha   90.00
_cell.angle_beta   90.00
_cell.angle_gamma   90.00
#
_symmetry.space_group_name_H-M   'P 1'
#
loop_
_entity.id
_entity.type
_entity.pdbx_description
1 polymer ?
#
loop_
_entity_poly.entity_id
_entity_poly.type
_entity_poly.pdbx_seq_one_letter_code
_entity_poly.pdbx_strand_id
1 'polypeptide(L)'
;FGRRVAKEVRGATGATELTVFTWDGDVLLMEERFDELPREYGRERKSANAAYQTVREDERDAYSLPVAQRMHTLDVSHQWTRASLYLHEPGTFVPLARLDEKLVEPAFLATGTDGGFVQVPAKSRHATLFYQNDHLGTPQELLDESGKVVWLARY
;
A
#
# COMPACT_ATOMS: atom_id res chain seq x y z
N PHE A 1 -18.93 1.64 9.86
CA PHE A 1 -18.68 2.14 8.48
C PHE A 1 -17.39 2.92 8.51
N GLY A 2 -16.39 2.54 7.70
CA GLY A 2 -15.12 3.26 7.62
C GLY A 2 -15.23 4.52 6.76
N ARG A 3 -14.57 5.61 7.17
CA ARG A 3 -14.50 6.86 6.40
C ARG A 3 -13.25 6.84 5.52
N ARG A 4 -13.35 7.28 4.27
CA ARG A 4 -12.19 7.50 3.39
C ARG A 4 -12.06 8.96 3.01
N VAL A 5 -10.84 9.49 3.07
CA VAL A 5 -10.50 10.86 2.66
C VAL A 5 -9.25 10.80 1.80
N ALA A 6 -9.19 11.57 0.73
CA ALA A 6 -8.01 11.67 -0.11
C ALA A 6 -7.39 13.06 -0.02
N LYS A 7 -6.06 13.13 -0.12
CA LYS A 7 -5.28 14.36 -0.19
C LYS A 7 -4.40 14.31 -1.41
N GLU A 8 -4.51 15.31 -2.26
CA GLU A 8 -3.62 15.51 -3.40
C GLU A 8 -2.60 16.61 -3.07
N VAL A 9 -1.33 16.36 -3.36
CA VAL A 9 -0.24 17.31 -3.15
C VAL A 9 0.54 17.46 -4.45
N ARG A 10 0.56 18.69 -4.99
CA ARG A 10 1.37 19.03 -6.16
C ARG A 10 2.75 19.51 -5.72
N GLY A 11 3.78 18.76 -6.09
CA GLY A 11 5.18 19.12 -5.86
C GLY A 11 5.64 20.29 -6.74
N ALA A 12 6.72 20.94 -6.35
CA ALA A 12 7.29 22.08 -7.08
C ALA A 12 7.73 21.73 -8.52
N THR A 13 8.03 20.46 -8.78
CA THR A 13 8.41 19.92 -10.10
C THR A 13 7.19 19.57 -10.97
N GLY A 14 5.97 19.77 -10.47
CA GLY A 14 4.72 19.44 -11.17
C GLY A 14 4.20 18.02 -10.96
N ALA A 15 4.98 17.13 -10.33
CA ALA A 15 4.53 15.79 -9.94
C ALA A 15 3.45 15.87 -8.86
N THR A 16 2.41 15.04 -8.98
CA THR A 16 1.31 14.99 -8.03
C THR A 16 1.38 13.71 -7.21
N GLU A 17 1.37 13.83 -5.88
CA GLU A 17 1.23 12.72 -4.94
C GLU A 17 -0.20 12.68 -4.42
N LEU A 18 -0.86 11.52 -4.52
CA LEU A 18 -2.17 11.27 -3.96
C LEU A 18 -2.02 10.37 -2.73
N THR A 19 -2.56 10.78 -1.60
CA THR A 19 -2.66 9.95 -0.38
C THR A 19 -4.11 9.67 -0.05
N VAL A 20 -4.49 8.40 0.06
CA VAL A 20 -5.81 7.94 0.48
C VAL A 20 -5.73 7.46 1.93
N PHE A 21 -6.51 8.09 2.80
CA PHE A 21 -6.64 7.75 4.21
C PHE A 21 -7.94 6.98 4.43
N THR A 22 -7.84 5.80 5.03
CA THR A 22 -8.97 5.01 5.52
C THR A 22 -9.00 5.06 7.03
N TRP A 23 -10.16 5.33 7.59
CA TRP A 23 -10.43 5.46 9.01
C TRP A 23 -11.39 4.37 9.46
N ASP A 24 -11.18 3.84 10.67
CA ASP A 24 -12.14 3.00 11.38
C ASP A 24 -12.67 3.75 12.60
N GLY A 25 -13.92 4.22 12.52
CA GLY A 25 -14.43 5.20 13.47
C GLY A 25 -13.55 6.45 13.52
N ASP A 26 -12.97 6.70 14.68
CA ASP A 26 -12.13 7.87 14.96
C ASP A 26 -10.62 7.60 14.85
N VAL A 27 -10.20 6.34 14.66
CA VAL A 27 -8.79 5.98 14.50
C VAL A 27 -8.40 5.83 13.03
N LEU A 28 -7.18 6.24 12.69
CA LEU A 28 -6.64 6.02 11.35
C LEU A 28 -6.40 4.51 11.19
N LEU A 29 -6.99 3.91 10.17
CA LEU A 29 -6.77 2.49 9.86
C LEU A 29 -5.62 2.34 8.88
N MET A 30 -5.62 3.10 7.78
CA MET A 30 -4.66 2.92 6.70
C MET A 30 -4.37 4.22 5.96
N GLU A 31 -3.12 4.38 5.54
CA GLU A 31 -2.66 5.37 4.57
C GLU A 31 -2.16 4.64 3.33
N GLU A 32 -2.58 5.06 2.15
CA GLU A 32 -2.06 4.56 0.87
C GLU A 32 -1.58 5.73 0.02
N ARG A 33 -0.41 5.59 -0.60
CA ARG A 33 0.22 6.63 -1.42
C ARG A 33 0.35 6.20 -2.86
N PHE A 34 0.16 7.17 -3.73
CA PHE A 34 0.23 7.02 -5.17
C PHE A 34 0.98 8.20 -5.78
N ASP A 35 1.82 7.90 -6.74
CA ASP A 35 2.47 8.93 -7.57
C ASP A 35 1.77 9.01 -8.92
N GLU A 36 1.53 10.23 -9.41
CA GLU A 36 1.06 10.45 -10.77
C GLU A 36 2.16 10.05 -11.77
N LEU A 37 1.84 9.14 -12.67
CA LEU A 37 2.70 8.71 -13.76
C LEU A 37 2.75 9.81 -14.85
N PRO A 38 3.93 10.04 -15.46
CA PRO A 38 4.03 10.95 -16.59
C PRO A 38 3.05 10.59 -17.71
N ARG A 39 2.39 11.57 -18.31
CA ARG A 39 1.38 11.38 -19.37
C ARG A 39 1.89 10.59 -20.59
N GLU A 40 3.20 10.61 -20.85
CA GLU A 40 3.84 9.83 -21.93
C GLU A 40 3.84 8.32 -21.69
N TYR A 41 3.68 7.88 -20.43
CA TYR A 41 3.61 6.46 -20.06
C TYR A 41 2.29 5.79 -20.48
N GLY A 42 1.39 6.54 -21.14
CA GLY A 42 0.00 6.18 -21.43
C GLY A 42 -0.28 5.47 -22.77
N ARG A 43 0.72 4.99 -23.53
CA ARG A 43 0.42 4.32 -24.81
C ARG A 43 0.04 2.84 -24.71
N GLU A 44 0.26 2.15 -23.59
CA GLU A 44 -0.05 0.71 -23.52
C GLU A 44 -0.49 0.22 -22.13
N ARG A 45 -1.55 0.81 -21.55
CA ARG A 45 -2.39 0.08 -20.61
C ARG A 45 -3.85 0.18 -21.04
N LYS A 46 -4.37 -0.89 -21.63
CA LYS A 46 -5.80 -1.07 -21.90
C LYS A 46 -6.57 -0.88 -20.60
N SER A 47 -7.40 0.17 -20.58
CA SER A 47 -8.44 0.56 -19.62
C SER A 47 -8.43 -0.06 -18.22
N ALA A 48 -8.52 0.80 -17.21
CA ALA A 48 -8.91 0.47 -15.83
C ALA A 48 -10.26 -0.29 -15.69
N ASN A 49 -10.98 -0.52 -16.79
CA ASN A 49 -12.26 -1.25 -16.89
C ASN A 49 -12.13 -2.61 -17.62
N ALA A 50 -10.93 -3.09 -17.91
CA ALA A 50 -10.76 -4.46 -18.39
C ALA A 50 -11.16 -5.42 -17.27
N ALA A 51 -11.91 -6.49 -17.61
CA ALA A 51 -12.22 -7.54 -16.65
C ALA A 51 -10.92 -8.04 -16.01
N TYR A 52 -10.76 -7.83 -14.70
CA TYR A 52 -9.55 -8.22 -13.99
C TYR A 52 -9.44 -9.74 -14.01
N GLN A 53 -8.31 -10.24 -14.49
CA GLN A 53 -8.04 -11.67 -14.48
C GLN A 53 -7.60 -12.07 -13.07
N THR A 54 -8.43 -12.87 -12.39
CA THR A 54 -8.07 -13.43 -11.08
C THR A 54 -6.87 -14.35 -11.23
N VAL A 55 -5.73 -13.96 -10.65
CA VAL A 55 -4.55 -14.82 -10.52
C VAL A 55 -4.81 -15.81 -9.39
N ARG A 56 -4.51 -17.09 -9.63
CA ARG A 56 -4.67 -18.18 -8.66
C ARG A 56 -3.32 -18.63 -8.11
N GLU A 57 -3.31 -19.18 -6.90
CA GLU A 57 -2.09 -19.72 -6.27
C GLU A 57 -1.44 -20.81 -7.13
N ASP A 58 -2.25 -21.70 -7.71
CA ASP A 58 -1.84 -22.61 -8.79
C ASP A 58 -2.57 -22.22 -10.09
N GLU A 59 -1.81 -21.82 -11.10
CA GLU A 59 -2.34 -21.44 -12.40
C GLU A 59 -2.96 -22.61 -13.18
N ARG A 60 -2.58 -23.86 -12.86
CA ARG A 60 -3.04 -25.07 -13.54
C ARG A 60 -4.29 -25.67 -12.90
N ASP A 61 -4.66 -25.23 -11.70
CA ASP A 61 -5.87 -25.65 -11.01
C ASP A 61 -6.95 -24.56 -11.04
N ALA A 62 -8.03 -24.81 -11.78
CA ALA A 62 -9.15 -23.88 -11.90
C ALA A 62 -9.89 -23.62 -10.57
N TYR A 63 -9.73 -24.50 -9.58
CA TYR A 63 -10.33 -24.39 -8.25
C TYR A 63 -9.36 -23.88 -7.18
N SER A 64 -8.11 -23.59 -7.53
CA SER A 64 -7.14 -22.99 -6.62
C SER A 64 -7.65 -21.65 -6.09
N LEU A 65 -7.27 -21.34 -4.85
CA LEU A 65 -7.61 -20.08 -4.21
C LEU A 65 -7.06 -18.90 -5.04
N PRO A 66 -7.80 -17.79 -5.11
CA PRO A 66 -7.31 -16.58 -5.73
C PRO A 66 -6.19 -15.98 -4.86
N VAL A 67 -5.14 -15.51 -5.51
CA VAL A 67 -4.13 -14.68 -4.85
C VAL A 67 -4.81 -13.35 -4.52
N ALA A 68 -4.73 -12.92 -3.26
CA ALA A 68 -5.20 -11.61 -2.87
C ALA A 68 -4.44 -10.54 -3.66
N GLN A 69 -5.14 -9.80 -4.52
CA GLN A 69 -4.57 -8.71 -5.30
C GLN A 69 -5.06 -7.38 -4.72
N ARG A 70 -4.11 -6.48 -4.43
CA ARG A 70 -4.44 -5.10 -4.05
C ARG A 70 -5.02 -4.39 -5.28
N MET A 71 -6.31 -4.04 -5.20
CA MET A 71 -7.03 -3.34 -6.27
C MET A 71 -7.40 -1.93 -5.83
N HIS A 72 -7.13 -0.96 -6.70
CA HIS A 72 -7.54 0.43 -6.52
C HIS A 72 -8.47 0.81 -7.66
N THR A 73 -9.50 1.60 -7.36
CA THR A 73 -10.40 2.19 -8.36
C THR A 73 -9.81 3.44 -9.01
N LEU A 74 -8.55 3.75 -8.72
CA LEU A 74 -7.82 4.85 -9.35
C LEU A 74 -7.52 4.48 -10.81
N ASP A 75 -7.46 5.49 -11.67
CA ASP A 75 -7.14 5.28 -13.07
C ASP A 75 -5.66 4.88 -13.26
N VAL A 76 -5.32 4.49 -14.49
CA VAL A 76 -3.96 4.06 -14.85
C VAL A 76 -2.90 5.17 -14.72
N SER A 77 -3.30 6.42 -14.41
CA SER A 77 -2.36 7.52 -14.21
C SER A 77 -1.73 7.51 -12.82
N HIS A 78 -2.21 6.67 -11.90
CA HIS A 78 -1.68 6.60 -10.54
C HIS A 78 -0.97 5.26 -10.30
N GLN A 79 0.31 5.32 -9.93
CA GLN A 79 1.05 4.16 -9.47
C GLN A 79 1.06 4.14 -7.94
N TRP A 80 0.58 3.05 -7.35
CA TRP A 80 0.73 2.80 -5.92
C TRP A 80 2.20 2.73 -5.53
N THR A 81 2.60 3.39 -4.43
CA THR A 81 4.00 3.46 -3.99
C THR A 81 4.21 2.97 -2.58
N ARG A 82 3.24 3.15 -1.68
CA ARG A 82 3.34 2.71 -0.28
C ARG A 82 1.96 2.55 0.35
N ALA A 83 1.86 1.65 1.33
CA ALA A 83 0.77 1.61 2.29
C ALA A 83 1.30 1.51 3.72
N SER A 84 0.55 2.07 4.66
CA SER A 84 0.79 1.99 6.10
C SER A 84 -0.52 1.65 6.80
N LEU A 85 -0.61 0.48 7.42
CA LEU A 85 -1.75 0.05 8.23
C LEU A 85 -1.43 0.30 9.70
N TYR A 86 -2.39 0.79 10.46
CA TYR A 86 -2.27 1.12 11.88
C TYR A 86 -3.21 0.25 12.69
N LEU A 87 -2.66 -0.38 13.73
CA LEU A 87 -3.41 -1.17 14.70
C LEU A 87 -3.50 -0.38 16.01
N HIS A 88 -4.70 -0.30 16.56
CA HIS A 88 -4.97 0.35 17.84
C HIS A 88 -5.57 -0.66 18.82
N GLU A 89 -5.44 -0.38 20.11
CA GLU A 89 -6.21 -1.10 21.12
C GLU A 89 -7.73 -0.90 20.88
N PRO A 90 -8.55 -1.93 21.07
CA PRO A 90 -9.99 -1.82 20.86
C PRO A 90 -10.65 -0.75 21.73
N GLY A 91 -11.34 0.21 21.09
CA GLY A 91 -12.08 1.26 21.79
C GLY A 91 -11.22 2.37 22.40
N THR A 92 -9.93 2.42 22.08
CA THR A 92 -9.03 3.49 22.53
C THR A 92 -8.29 4.12 21.36
N PHE A 93 -7.54 5.20 21.63
CA PHE A 93 -6.64 5.83 20.66
C PHE A 93 -5.19 5.34 20.78
N VAL A 94 -4.94 4.32 21.62
CA VAL A 94 -3.59 3.81 21.89
C VAL A 94 -3.12 2.98 20.71
N PRO A 95 -2.04 3.39 20.00
CA PRO A 95 -1.53 2.62 18.89
C PRO A 95 -0.71 1.43 19.41
N LEU A 96 -0.85 0.28 18.75
CA LEU A 96 -0.13 -0.95 19.08
C LEU A 96 0.98 -1.24 18.07
N ALA A 97 0.63 -1.19 16.79
CA ALA A 97 1.55 -1.51 15.71
C ALA A 97 1.24 -0.71 14.45
N ARG A 98 2.26 -0.59 13.60
CA ARG A 98 2.16 -0.09 12.24
C ARG A 98 2.81 -1.08 11.28
N LEU A 99 2.10 -1.46 10.22
CA LEU A 99 2.62 -2.30 9.15
C LEU A 99 2.83 -1.44 7.93
N ASP A 100 4.07 -1.37 7.46
CA ASP A 100 4.45 -0.64 6.27
C ASP A 100 4.73 -1.58 5.12
N GLU A 101 4.22 -1.22 3.95
CA GLU A 101 4.53 -1.86 2.68
C GLU A 101 4.97 -0.78 1.69
N LYS A 102 6.15 -0.93 1.09
CA LYS A 102 6.67 0.01 0.09
C LYS A 102 6.95 -0.72 -1.21
N LEU A 103 6.47 -0.17 -2.32
CA LEU A 103 6.81 -0.64 -3.66
C LEU A 103 8.32 -0.46 -3.91
N VAL A 104 8.97 -1.53 -4.35
CA VAL A 104 10.38 -1.53 -4.80
C VAL A 104 10.42 -1.57 -6.32
N GLU A 105 9.67 -2.48 -6.94
CA GLU A 105 9.56 -2.63 -8.39
C GLU A 105 8.08 -2.80 -8.78
N PRO A 106 7.54 -1.99 -9.72
CA PRO A 106 6.17 -2.16 -10.20
C PRO A 106 6.01 -3.44 -11.01
N ALA A 107 4.79 -3.98 -11.03
CA ALA A 107 4.43 -5.06 -11.94
C ALA A 107 4.48 -4.58 -13.40
N PHE A 108 5.04 -5.41 -14.28
CA PHE A 108 5.14 -5.13 -15.71
C PHE A 108 4.87 -6.38 -16.55
N LEU A 109 4.62 -6.19 -17.84
CA LEU A 109 4.53 -7.29 -18.81
C LEU A 109 5.89 -7.49 -19.45
N ALA A 110 6.37 -8.73 -19.46
CA ALA A 110 7.58 -9.15 -20.16
C ALA A 110 7.20 -10.05 -21.34
N THR A 111 8.05 -10.10 -22.37
CA THR A 111 7.92 -11.12 -23.41
C THR A 111 8.62 -12.39 -22.95
N GLY A 112 7.85 -13.48 -22.86
CA GLY A 112 8.34 -14.82 -22.58
C GLY A 112 9.19 -15.38 -23.72
N THR A 113 9.91 -16.45 -23.45
CA THR A 113 10.80 -17.10 -24.42
C THR A 113 10.05 -17.76 -25.60
N ASP A 114 8.75 -17.96 -25.44
CA ASP A 114 7.80 -18.47 -26.45
C ASP A 114 7.11 -17.34 -27.25
N GLY A 115 7.45 -16.08 -26.99
CA GLY A 115 6.78 -14.92 -27.58
C GLY A 115 5.45 -14.57 -26.92
N GLY A 116 5.04 -15.27 -25.87
CA GLY A 116 3.89 -14.93 -25.04
C GLY A 116 4.17 -13.72 -24.14
N PHE A 117 3.14 -13.07 -23.63
CA PHE A 117 3.30 -12.04 -22.58
C PHE A 117 3.22 -12.70 -21.20
N VAL A 118 4.23 -12.46 -20.36
CA VAL A 118 4.28 -12.92 -18.98
C VAL A 118 4.13 -11.71 -18.06
N GLN A 119 3.17 -11.77 -17.14
CA GLN A 119 3.03 -10.77 -16.10
C GLN A 119 4.07 -11.01 -15.00
N VAL A 120 4.97 -10.06 -14.82
CA VAL A 120 5.91 -10.05 -13.69
C VAL A 120 5.24 -9.33 -12.52
N PRO A 121 5.09 -9.97 -11.35
CA PRO A 121 4.46 -9.35 -10.20
C PRO A 121 5.33 -8.22 -9.65
N ALA A 122 4.68 -7.27 -8.97
CA ALA A 122 5.39 -6.21 -8.26
C ALA A 122 6.21 -6.79 -7.11
N LYS A 123 7.34 -6.16 -6.80
CA LYS A 123 8.10 -6.45 -5.58
C LYS A 123 7.90 -5.33 -4.58
N SER A 124 7.57 -5.70 -3.35
CA SER A 124 7.45 -4.77 -2.23
C SER A 124 8.36 -5.16 -1.08
N ARG A 125 8.66 -4.19 -0.22
CA ARG A 125 9.35 -4.37 1.05
C ARG A 125 8.37 -4.10 2.18
N HIS A 126 8.41 -4.96 3.20
CA HIS A 126 7.56 -4.87 4.37
C HIS A 126 8.37 -4.45 5.61
N ALA A 127 7.71 -3.80 6.56
CA ALA A 127 8.25 -3.57 7.90
C ALA A 127 7.11 -3.50 8.91
N THR A 128 7.23 -4.25 10.00
CA THR A 128 6.35 -4.14 11.17
C THR A 128 7.02 -3.32 12.25
N LEU A 129 6.27 -2.38 12.81
CA LEU A 129 6.73 -1.45 13.83
C LEU A 129 5.81 -1.53 15.05
N PHE A 130 6.37 -1.55 16.25
CA PHE A 130 5.64 -1.68 17.51
C PHE A 130 5.79 -0.43 18.36
N TYR A 131 4.67 0.11 18.82
CA TYR A 131 4.65 1.30 19.68
C TYR A 131 4.91 0.91 21.13
N GLN A 132 5.84 1.61 21.79
CA GLN A 132 5.95 1.62 23.24
C GLN A 132 5.32 2.91 23.73
N ASN A 133 4.22 2.76 24.47
CA ASN A 133 3.42 3.87 24.97
C ASN A 133 3.66 4.06 26.46
N ASP A 134 3.49 5.30 26.94
CA ASP A 134 3.40 5.55 28.37
C ASP A 134 2.06 5.09 28.95
N HIS A 135 1.87 5.31 30.25
CA HIS A 135 0.65 4.95 30.97
C HIS A 135 -0.61 5.70 30.52
N LEU A 136 -0.48 6.75 29.70
CA LEU A 136 -1.59 7.50 29.10
C LEU A 136 -1.85 7.07 27.64
N GLY A 137 -1.05 6.15 27.10
CA GLY A 137 -1.15 5.72 25.70
C GLY A 137 -0.41 6.63 24.73
N THR A 138 0.45 7.53 25.21
CA THR A 138 1.27 8.40 24.35
C THR A 138 2.49 7.63 23.84
N PRO A 139 2.71 7.55 22.51
CA PRO A 139 3.90 6.91 21.96
C PRO A 139 5.20 7.56 22.43
N GLN A 140 6.09 6.77 23.04
CA GLN A 140 7.44 7.19 23.42
C GLN A 140 8.50 6.57 22.50
N GLU A 141 8.34 5.30 22.11
CA GLU A 141 9.27 4.61 21.24
C GLU A 141 8.55 3.86 20.13
N LEU A 142 9.27 3.64 19.03
CA LEU A 142 8.86 2.74 17.96
C LEU A 142 9.97 1.71 17.76
N LEU A 143 9.62 0.43 17.86
CA LEU A 143 10.55 -0.69 17.70
C LEU A 143 10.33 -1.36 16.34
N ASP A 144 11.40 -1.85 15.71
CA ASP A 144 11.27 -2.77 14.57
C ASP A 144 10.99 -4.22 15.02
N GLU A 145 10.86 -5.12 14.05
CA GLU A 145 10.64 -6.56 14.26
C GLU A 145 11.72 -7.26 15.11
N SER A 146 12.92 -6.68 15.21
CA SER A 146 14.00 -7.20 16.04
C SER A 146 13.98 -6.66 17.48
N GLY A 147 13.05 -5.77 17.80
CA GLY A 147 12.98 -5.07 19.08
C GLY A 147 13.91 -3.85 19.17
N LYS A 148 14.49 -3.41 18.05
CA LYS A 148 15.39 -2.25 18.03
C LYS A 148 14.59 -0.96 17.90
N VAL A 149 14.93 0.04 18.71
CA VAL A 149 14.37 1.39 18.61
C VAL A 149 14.73 2.03 17.27
N VAL A 150 13.72 2.36 16.46
CA VAL A 150 13.83 3.10 15.18
C VAL A 150 13.35 4.54 15.28
N TRP A 151 12.58 4.87 16.31
CA TRP A 151 12.16 6.22 16.63
C TRP A 151 11.95 6.38 18.14
N LEU A 152 12.25 7.56 18.66
CA LEU A 152 12.13 7.94 20.07
C LEU A 152 11.63 9.38 20.16
N ALA A 153 10.66 9.62 21.03
CA ALA A 153 10.29 10.95 21.48
C ALA A 153 10.58 11.14 22.97
N ARG A 154 10.80 12.40 23.34
CA ARG A 154 10.91 12.85 24.73
C ARG A 154 10.00 14.07 24.90
N TYR A 155 9.19 14.04 25.94
CA TYR A 155 8.20 15.05 26.28
C TYR A 155 8.51 15.64 27.66
#